data_AF-A0A9C7Z4U3-F1
#
_entry.id   AF-A0A9C7Z4U3-F1
#
_cell.length_a   1.000
_cell.length_b   1.000
_cell.length_c   1.000
_cell.angle_alpha   90.00
_cell.angle_beta   90.00
_cell.angle_gamma   90.00
#
_symmetry.space_group_name_H-M   'P 1'
#
loop_
_entity.id
_entity.type
_entity.pdbx_description
1 polymer ?
#
loop_
_entity_poly.entity_id
_entity_poly.type
_entity_poly.pdbx_seq_one_letter_code
_entity_poly.pdbx_strand_id
1 'polypeptide(L)'
;MPFGAGIWNVQWLNANSQRNYPLSEEATLVDTSGSFHLPLSLIVDLVWPVHATAAVESDKFHLYNVSVFGEGITLTFGYDGTPIGSVSVSQTTHIINQSYFISGIGDFYDSVGKITIGDLTGILSTGGSYNFNVAGGRLEPTVIRPNLKGVTAIIVINGQERSEPLFGDVELAQGRNIEFTVTDVPGGNPRIRIDATATDDLNEDCACGNLTSDAPAIRTVNGVYPDDTGNIELVSADDCLLIEADGSANIVKFTDQCSKSCCGCDELNAVVTDLNLLNVEISTLSGVSSRLEVAVSAALTNLLASRTGELPCGS
;
A
#
# COMPACT_ATOMS: atom_id res chain seq x y z
N MET A 1 -2.65 -46.68 67.30
CA MET A 1 -2.38 -45.28 66.92
C MET A 1 -0.89 -45.04 67.10
N PRO A 2 -0.10 -44.96 66.02
CA PRO A 2 1.23 -44.38 66.08
C PRO A 2 1.12 -42.87 65.84
N PHE A 3 1.74 -42.11 66.74
CA PHE A 3 1.91 -40.67 66.67
C PHE A 3 2.75 -40.26 65.46
N GLY A 4 2.46 -39.06 64.95
CA GLY A 4 2.92 -38.52 63.68
C GLY A 4 4.43 -38.57 63.44
N ALA A 5 4.78 -38.93 62.21
CA ALA A 5 6.10 -38.77 61.64
C ALA A 5 5.97 -37.99 60.32
N GLY A 6 6.65 -36.85 60.24
CA GLY A 6 6.80 -36.09 59.01
C GLY A 6 6.66 -34.60 59.25
N ILE A 7 7.79 -33.92 59.38
CA ILE A 7 7.88 -32.45 59.36
C ILE A 7 7.25 -31.98 58.04
N TRP A 8 6.05 -31.38 58.09
CA TRP A 8 5.39 -30.73 56.96
C TRP A 8 6.04 -29.37 56.67
N ASN A 9 7.31 -29.39 56.31
CA ASN A 9 8.01 -28.24 55.76
C ASN A 9 8.69 -28.66 54.46
N VAL A 10 7.86 -29.23 53.58
CA VAL A 10 8.26 -29.62 52.23
C VAL A 10 8.40 -28.31 51.43
N GLN A 11 9.54 -28.12 50.76
CA GLN A 11 9.75 -26.96 49.89
C GLN A 11 8.61 -26.85 48.87
N TRP A 12 8.17 -25.63 48.54
CA TRP A 12 6.99 -25.34 47.70
C TRP A 12 6.84 -26.27 46.48
N LEU A 13 7.90 -26.40 45.68
CA LEU A 13 7.89 -27.21 44.45
C LEU A 13 7.69 -28.71 44.72
N ASN A 14 8.26 -29.21 45.82
CA ASN A 14 8.12 -30.61 46.23
C ASN A 14 6.74 -30.88 46.89
N ALA A 15 6.08 -29.86 47.44
CA ALA A 15 4.70 -29.99 47.89
C ALA A 15 3.74 -30.02 46.70
N ASN A 16 4.02 -29.21 45.67
CA ASN A 16 3.20 -29.13 44.47
C ASN A 16 3.25 -30.40 43.62
N SER A 17 4.37 -31.13 43.61
CA SER A 17 4.49 -32.41 42.89
C SER A 17 3.56 -33.51 43.43
N GLN A 18 2.92 -33.30 44.58
CA GLN A 18 1.95 -34.23 45.19
C GLN A 18 0.49 -33.76 45.05
N ARG A 19 0.26 -32.61 44.42
CA ARG A 19 -1.07 -31.99 44.28
C ARG A 19 -1.37 -31.74 42.81
N ASN A 20 -2.62 -31.42 42.48
CA ASN A 20 -3.02 -31.16 41.11
C ASN A 20 -2.56 -29.80 40.56
N TYR A 21 -1.56 -29.17 41.17
CA TYR A 21 -1.15 -27.82 40.84
C TYR A 21 0.01 -27.84 39.82
N PRO A 22 0.03 -26.95 38.80
CA PRO A 22 -0.79 -25.76 38.57
C PRO A 22 -2.05 -26.01 37.74
N LEU A 23 -2.49 -27.26 37.62
CA LEU A 23 -3.79 -27.58 37.04
C LEU A 23 -4.89 -27.30 38.08
N SER A 24 -6.13 -27.18 37.62
CA SER A 24 -7.27 -27.04 38.52
C SER A 24 -7.52 -28.36 39.26
N GLU A 25 -7.94 -28.32 40.52
CA GLU A 25 -8.41 -29.52 41.24
C GLU A 25 -9.63 -30.16 40.54
N GLU A 26 -10.35 -29.40 39.71
CA GLU A 26 -11.46 -29.90 38.89
C GLU A 26 -11.00 -30.54 37.56
N ALA A 27 -9.73 -30.39 37.17
CA ALA A 27 -9.21 -30.95 35.93
C ALA A 27 -9.07 -32.47 36.03
N THR A 28 -9.57 -33.19 35.02
CA THR A 28 -9.54 -34.67 35.05
C THR A 28 -8.15 -35.27 34.82
N LEU A 29 -7.21 -34.49 34.26
CA LEU A 29 -5.85 -34.92 33.89
C LEU A 29 -5.78 -36.02 32.84
N VAL A 30 -6.90 -36.27 32.17
CA VAL A 30 -7.00 -37.30 31.15
C VAL A 30 -7.11 -36.64 29.78
N ASP A 31 -6.35 -37.17 28.81
CA ASP A 31 -6.44 -36.77 27.41
C ASP A 31 -7.86 -36.99 26.86
N THR A 32 -8.26 -36.19 25.89
CA THR A 32 -9.47 -36.36 25.07
C THR A 32 -9.74 -37.79 24.60
N SER A 33 -8.71 -38.60 24.34
CA SER A 33 -8.86 -40.02 23.95
C SER A 33 -9.10 -40.98 25.11
N GLY A 34 -8.85 -40.57 26.35
CA GLY A 34 -8.88 -41.44 27.53
C GLY A 34 -7.66 -42.35 27.70
N SER A 35 -6.68 -42.28 26.79
CA SER A 35 -5.54 -43.22 26.77
C SER A 35 -4.37 -42.82 27.69
N PHE A 36 -4.31 -41.56 28.09
CA PHE A 36 -3.20 -41.01 28.86
C PHE A 36 -3.70 -40.20 30.06
N HIS A 37 -3.02 -40.39 31.19
CA HIS A 37 -3.22 -39.64 32.41
C HIS A 37 -1.94 -38.87 32.74
N LEU A 38 -2.05 -37.56 32.88
CA LEU A 38 -0.91 -36.69 33.16
C LEU A 38 -0.35 -36.97 34.57
N PRO A 39 0.96 -37.20 34.74
CA PRO A 39 1.57 -37.32 36.05
C PRO A 39 1.55 -35.99 36.81
N LEU A 40 1.08 -36.01 38.07
CA LEU A 40 1.05 -34.83 38.95
C LEU A 40 2.44 -34.24 39.19
N SER A 41 3.48 -35.08 39.18
CA SER A 41 4.86 -34.66 39.39
C SER A 41 5.48 -33.91 38.22
N LEU A 42 4.79 -33.79 37.07
CA LEU A 42 5.37 -33.26 35.85
C LEU A 42 5.52 -31.73 35.90
N ILE A 43 4.45 -31.02 36.21
CA ILE A 43 4.42 -29.56 36.24
C ILE A 43 4.22 -29.15 37.69
N VAL A 44 5.17 -28.39 38.24
CA VAL A 44 5.17 -28.05 39.68
C VAL A 44 4.98 -26.55 39.95
N ASP A 45 5.10 -25.71 38.92
CA ASP A 45 4.83 -24.27 38.97
C ASP A 45 4.61 -23.72 37.55
N LEU A 46 3.71 -22.74 37.40
CA LEU A 46 3.45 -22.07 36.13
C LEU A 46 3.10 -20.60 36.38
N VAL A 47 3.81 -19.73 35.67
CA VAL A 47 3.53 -18.30 35.60
C VAL A 47 3.33 -17.93 34.14
N TRP A 48 2.13 -17.45 33.82
CA TRP A 48 1.77 -16.97 32.49
C TRP A 48 1.34 -15.50 32.55
N PRO A 49 2.13 -14.57 32.01
CA PRO A 49 1.70 -13.19 31.85
C PRO A 49 0.56 -13.08 30.83
N VAL A 50 -0.36 -12.15 31.06
CA VAL A 50 -1.43 -11.81 30.10
C VAL A 50 -1.57 -10.30 30.00
N HIS A 51 -2.13 -9.80 28.90
CA HIS A 51 -2.25 -8.36 28.68
C HIS A 51 -3.31 -7.78 29.61
N ALA A 52 -3.01 -6.64 30.24
CA ALA A 52 -3.94 -5.98 31.15
C ALA A 52 -5.22 -5.47 30.47
N THR A 53 -5.22 -5.31 29.15
CA THR A 53 -6.34 -4.79 28.35
C THR A 53 -7.15 -5.86 27.64
N ALA A 54 -6.62 -7.08 27.54
CA ALA A 54 -7.36 -8.18 26.96
C ALA A 54 -8.35 -8.68 28.03
N ALA A 55 -9.64 -8.78 27.68
CA ALA A 55 -10.67 -9.37 28.54
C ALA A 55 -10.48 -10.90 28.58
N VAL A 56 -9.33 -11.33 29.07
CA VAL A 56 -8.92 -12.74 29.13
C VAL A 56 -9.58 -13.37 30.34
N GLU A 57 -10.32 -14.44 30.12
CA GLU A 57 -10.95 -15.20 31.19
C GLU A 57 -9.96 -16.30 31.64
N SER A 58 -9.58 -16.28 32.92
CA SER A 58 -8.52 -17.15 33.43
C SER A 58 -8.87 -18.64 33.40
N ASP A 59 -10.15 -18.98 33.32
CA ASP A 59 -10.66 -20.34 33.29
C ASP A 59 -10.52 -21.05 31.94
N LYS A 60 -10.25 -20.30 30.87
CA LYS A 60 -10.07 -20.82 29.50
C LYS A 60 -8.65 -21.31 29.21
N PHE A 61 -7.70 -21.02 30.10
CA PHE A 61 -6.34 -21.54 30.00
C PHE A 61 -6.30 -23.03 30.33
N HIS A 62 -5.62 -23.78 29.48
CA HIS A 62 -5.44 -25.21 29.67
C HIS A 62 -4.12 -25.68 29.07
N LEU A 63 -3.62 -26.82 29.55
CA LEU A 63 -2.67 -27.63 28.81
C LEU A 63 -3.38 -28.10 27.54
N TYR A 64 -2.80 -27.84 26.36
CA TYR A 64 -3.41 -28.13 25.06
C TYR A 64 -2.90 -29.45 24.50
N ASN A 65 -1.58 -29.64 24.53
CA ASN A 65 -0.93 -30.85 24.03
C ASN A 65 0.31 -31.20 24.84
N VAL A 66 0.51 -32.50 25.04
CA VAL A 66 1.76 -33.06 25.55
C VAL A 66 2.28 -34.05 24.54
N SER A 67 3.44 -33.73 23.97
CA SER A 67 4.15 -34.62 23.06
C SER A 67 5.38 -35.19 23.75
N VAL A 68 5.50 -36.51 23.76
CA VAL A 68 6.57 -37.26 24.40
C VAL A 68 7.37 -37.97 23.32
N PHE A 69 8.66 -37.71 23.30
CA PHE A 69 9.62 -38.30 22.37
C PHE A 69 10.76 -38.93 23.15
N GLY A 70 11.57 -39.77 22.49
CA GLY A 70 12.67 -40.48 23.16
C GLY A 70 13.72 -39.58 23.82
N GLU A 71 13.81 -38.31 23.41
CA GLU A 71 14.81 -37.35 23.92
C GLU A 71 14.23 -36.31 24.89
N GLY A 72 12.93 -36.33 25.17
CA GLY A 72 12.28 -35.34 26.02
C GLY A 72 10.78 -35.18 25.77
N ILE A 73 10.25 -34.03 26.19
CA ILE A 73 8.84 -33.68 26.04
C ILE A 73 8.67 -32.29 25.44
N THR A 74 7.54 -32.05 24.80
CA THR A 74 7.06 -30.72 24.47
C THR A 74 5.68 -30.53 25.06
N LEU A 75 5.53 -29.45 25.82
CA LEU A 75 4.27 -29.02 26.40
C LEU A 75 3.78 -27.83 25.60
N THR A 76 2.54 -27.89 25.14
CA THR A 76 1.85 -26.78 24.47
C THR A 76 0.68 -26.36 25.33
N PHE A 77 0.56 -25.06 25.56
CA PHE A 77 -0.54 -24.44 26.30
C PHE A 77 -1.54 -23.86 25.32
N GLY A 78 -2.80 -23.80 25.75
CA GLY A 78 -3.88 -23.25 24.95
C GLY A 78 -4.80 -22.32 25.74
N TYR A 79 -5.51 -21.49 24.99
CA TYR A 79 -6.60 -20.64 25.44
C TYR A 79 -7.80 -20.92 24.55
N ASP A 80 -8.90 -21.39 25.15
CA ASP A 80 -10.17 -21.66 24.44
C ASP A 80 -10.01 -22.54 23.18
N GLY A 81 -9.24 -23.63 23.30
CA GLY A 81 -8.95 -24.55 22.20
C GLY A 81 -7.91 -24.08 21.17
N THR A 82 -7.29 -22.91 21.35
CA THR A 82 -6.24 -22.40 20.45
C THR A 82 -4.88 -22.46 21.15
N PRO A 83 -3.80 -22.93 20.51
CA PRO A 83 -2.47 -22.96 21.12
C PRO A 83 -1.91 -21.54 21.30
N ILE A 84 -1.33 -21.26 22.46
CA ILE A 84 -0.85 -19.92 22.87
C ILE A 84 0.64 -19.87 23.23
N GLY A 85 1.30 -21.02 23.37
CA GLY A 85 2.72 -21.09 23.65
C GLY A 85 3.18 -22.52 23.84
N SER A 86 4.47 -22.78 23.63
CA SER A 86 5.04 -24.10 23.82
C SER A 86 6.44 -24.04 24.43
N VAL A 87 6.83 -25.15 25.03
CA VAL A 87 8.15 -25.35 25.61
C VAL A 87 8.60 -26.78 25.34
N SER A 88 9.86 -26.93 24.95
CA SER A 88 10.51 -28.23 24.78
C SER A 88 11.54 -28.44 25.88
N VAL A 89 11.49 -29.60 26.51
CA VAL A 89 12.33 -29.99 27.63
C VAL A 89 13.10 -31.24 27.22
N SER A 90 14.43 -31.16 27.19
CA SER A 90 15.27 -32.34 26.90
C SER A 90 15.53 -33.13 28.17
N GLN A 91 15.38 -34.45 28.09
CA GLN A 91 15.70 -35.35 29.20
C GLN A 91 17.17 -35.26 29.63
N THR A 92 18.08 -35.00 28.68
CA THR A 92 19.53 -35.03 28.94
C THR A 92 20.02 -33.86 29.79
N THR A 93 19.37 -32.70 29.67
CA THR A 93 19.76 -31.46 30.35
C THR A 93 18.84 -31.10 31.51
N HIS A 94 17.71 -31.79 31.63
CA HIS A 94 16.72 -31.51 32.65
C HIS A 94 17.18 -31.94 34.05
N ILE A 95 17.00 -31.05 35.01
CA ILE A 95 17.15 -31.31 36.44
C ILE A 95 15.77 -31.11 37.08
N ILE A 96 15.40 -31.98 38.02
CA ILE A 96 14.14 -31.87 38.75
C ILE A 96 13.95 -30.46 39.32
N ASN A 97 12.75 -29.91 39.15
CA ASN A 97 12.38 -28.55 39.55
C ASN A 97 13.10 -27.42 38.78
N GLN A 98 13.59 -27.71 37.56
CA GLN A 98 14.16 -26.70 36.67
C GLN A 98 13.06 -25.89 35.99
N SER A 99 13.26 -24.57 35.94
CA SER A 99 12.39 -23.65 35.21
C SER A 99 12.81 -23.47 33.76
N TYR A 100 11.82 -23.34 32.88
CA TYR A 100 11.95 -23.08 31.46
C TYR A 100 11.07 -21.88 31.09
N PHE A 101 11.45 -21.17 30.04
CA PHE A 101 10.64 -20.10 29.48
C PHE A 101 9.72 -20.65 28.40
N ILE A 102 8.50 -20.12 28.36
CA ILE A 102 7.51 -20.41 27.34
C ILE A 102 7.34 -19.13 26.53
N SER A 103 7.56 -19.21 25.22
CA SER A 103 7.29 -18.10 24.31
C SER A 103 5.85 -18.19 23.82
N GLY A 104 5.13 -17.08 23.90
CA GLY A 104 3.77 -17.00 23.40
C GLY A 104 3.69 -16.97 21.88
N ILE A 105 2.54 -17.39 21.35
CA ILE A 105 2.20 -17.40 19.93
C ILE A 105 0.79 -16.85 19.72
N GLY A 106 0.47 -16.46 18.49
CA GLY A 106 -0.84 -15.92 18.15
C GLY A 106 -1.14 -14.64 18.93
N ASP A 107 -2.32 -14.54 19.54
CA ASP A 107 -2.75 -13.35 20.29
C ASP A 107 -1.93 -13.09 21.58
N PHE A 108 -1.10 -14.06 21.99
CA PHE A 108 -0.22 -13.96 23.15
C PHE A 108 1.26 -13.85 22.75
N TYR A 109 1.56 -13.43 21.52
CA TYR A 109 2.92 -13.43 20.97
C TYR A 109 3.98 -12.70 21.81
N ASP A 110 3.60 -11.69 22.59
CA ASP A 110 4.45 -10.89 23.47
C ASP A 110 4.47 -11.38 24.92
N SER A 111 3.74 -12.46 25.23
CA SER A 111 3.74 -13.08 26.55
C SER A 111 4.90 -14.05 26.68
N VAL A 112 5.76 -13.84 27.68
CA VAL A 112 6.84 -14.77 28.03
C VAL A 112 6.55 -15.41 29.38
N GLY A 113 6.08 -16.65 29.33
CA GLY A 113 5.78 -17.46 30.50
C GLY A 113 7.02 -18.11 31.13
N LYS A 114 6.85 -18.59 32.35
CA LYS A 114 7.81 -19.45 33.06
C LYS A 114 7.09 -20.67 33.59
N ILE A 115 7.61 -21.86 33.29
CA ILE A 115 7.12 -23.13 33.82
C ILE A 115 8.24 -23.85 34.55
N THR A 116 7.92 -24.51 35.65
CA THR A 116 8.86 -25.36 36.37
C THR A 116 8.45 -26.81 36.22
N ILE A 117 9.39 -27.63 35.76
CA ILE A 117 9.17 -29.04 35.45
C ILE A 117 9.77 -29.89 36.58
N GLY A 118 9.00 -30.86 37.06
CA GLY A 118 9.37 -31.77 38.13
C GLY A 118 10.04 -33.04 37.60
N ASP A 119 9.46 -34.21 37.83
CA ASP A 119 10.05 -35.49 37.40
C ASP A 119 9.52 -35.93 36.02
N LEU A 120 10.44 -36.26 35.11
CA LEU A 120 10.14 -36.76 33.76
C LEU A 120 9.98 -38.28 33.68
N THR A 121 10.37 -39.03 34.72
CA THR A 121 10.46 -40.50 34.65
C THR A 121 9.11 -41.17 34.31
N GLY A 122 8.03 -40.67 34.90
CA GLY A 122 6.69 -41.20 34.65
C GLY A 122 6.24 -41.00 33.20
N ILE A 123 6.43 -39.79 32.67
CA ILE A 123 5.91 -39.44 31.34
C ILE A 123 6.73 -40.02 30.19
N LEU A 124 8.04 -40.19 30.36
CA LEU A 124 8.91 -40.73 29.31
C LEU A 124 8.65 -42.22 29.04
N SER A 125 7.91 -42.90 29.92
CA SER A 125 7.46 -44.28 29.69
C SER A 125 6.33 -44.38 28.65
N THR A 126 5.67 -43.26 28.32
CA THR A 126 4.51 -43.18 27.43
C THR A 126 4.82 -42.30 26.22
N GLY A 127 5.41 -42.85 25.17
CA GLY A 127 5.66 -42.13 23.92
C GLY A 127 4.36 -41.82 23.16
N GLY A 128 4.25 -40.63 22.55
CA GLY A 128 3.06 -40.23 21.81
C GLY A 128 2.75 -38.75 21.89
N SER A 129 1.61 -38.34 21.33
CA SER A 129 1.09 -36.98 21.43
C SER A 129 -0.33 -37.03 21.95
N TYR A 130 -0.58 -36.35 23.06
CA TYR A 130 -1.81 -36.42 23.83
C TYR A 130 -2.44 -35.04 23.92
N ASN A 131 -3.72 -34.94 23.56
CA ASN A 131 -4.43 -33.66 23.52
C ASN A 131 -5.35 -33.51 24.71
N PHE A 132 -5.51 -32.28 25.17
CA PHE A 132 -6.34 -31.97 26.33
C PHE A 132 -7.34 -30.90 25.94
N ASN A 133 -8.59 -31.07 26.37
CA ASN A 133 -9.57 -30.01 26.33
C ASN A 133 -9.51 -29.19 27.62
N VAL A 134 -10.29 -28.10 27.69
CA VAL A 134 -10.32 -27.24 28.89
C VAL A 134 -10.66 -28.04 30.15
N ALA A 135 -11.60 -28.98 30.10
CA ALA A 135 -11.97 -29.79 31.26
C ALA A 135 -10.87 -30.77 31.73
N GLY A 136 -10.07 -31.30 30.80
CA GLY A 136 -8.99 -32.25 31.10
C GLY A 136 -7.69 -31.61 31.54
N GLY A 137 -7.41 -30.39 31.05
CA GLY A 137 -6.13 -29.70 31.25
C GLY A 137 -6.23 -28.31 31.86
N ARG A 138 -7.36 -27.93 32.48
CA ARG A 138 -7.57 -26.56 33.00
C ARG A 138 -6.45 -26.12 33.92
N LEU A 139 -5.95 -24.90 33.71
CA LEU A 139 -4.90 -24.31 34.53
C LEU A 139 -5.47 -23.38 35.60
N GLU A 140 -4.87 -23.42 36.78
CA GLU A 140 -5.03 -22.43 37.84
C GLU A 140 -3.69 -21.72 38.06
N PRO A 141 -3.39 -20.69 37.25
CA PRO A 141 -2.12 -19.99 37.35
C PRO A 141 -2.01 -19.28 38.71
N THR A 142 -0.86 -19.39 39.35
CA THR A 142 -0.61 -18.83 40.69
C THR A 142 -0.48 -17.33 40.72
N VAL A 143 -0.07 -16.72 39.61
CA VAL A 143 -0.08 -15.28 39.45
C VAL A 143 -0.33 -14.94 37.98
N ILE A 144 -1.37 -14.15 37.73
CA ILE A 144 -1.55 -13.43 36.47
C ILE A 144 -0.71 -12.16 36.60
N ARG A 145 0.40 -12.08 35.87
CA ARG A 145 1.16 -10.83 35.77
C ARG A 145 0.58 -10.01 34.62
N PRO A 146 -0.09 -8.87 34.89
CA PRO A 146 -0.45 -7.96 33.82
C PRO A 146 0.83 -7.48 33.15
N ASN A 147 0.95 -7.66 31.84
CA ASN A 147 2.01 -7.01 31.09
C ASN A 147 1.81 -5.48 31.22
N LEU A 148 2.87 -4.76 31.58
CA LEU A 148 2.81 -3.32 31.88
C LEU A 148 2.41 -2.55 30.61
N LYS A 149 1.59 -1.50 30.78
CA LYS A 149 1.20 -0.60 29.67
C LYS A 149 2.44 -0.10 28.91
N GLY A 150 2.54 -0.44 27.63
CA GLY A 150 3.62 -0.02 26.76
C GLY A 150 3.32 -0.32 25.29
N VAL A 151 4.27 -0.02 24.42
CA VAL A 151 4.25 -0.48 23.02
C VAL A 151 4.66 -1.96 23.03
N THR A 152 3.70 -2.83 22.73
CA THR A 152 3.93 -4.29 22.68
C THR A 152 4.80 -4.70 21.50
N ALA A 153 4.56 -4.10 20.33
CA ALA A 153 5.34 -4.31 19.13
C ALA A 153 5.17 -3.13 18.18
N ILE A 154 6.11 -2.96 17.25
CA ILE A 154 6.01 -2.00 16.15
C ILE A 154 5.87 -2.79 14.85
N ILE A 155 4.86 -2.45 14.04
CA ILE A 155 4.67 -3.03 12.71
C ILE A 155 4.77 -1.91 11.69
N VAL A 156 5.60 -2.11 10.67
CA VAL A 156 5.81 -1.15 9.59
C VAL A 156 4.91 -1.52 8.42
N ILE A 157 4.16 -0.55 7.91
CA ILE A 157 3.31 -0.71 6.71
C ILE A 157 3.87 0.18 5.60
N ASN A 158 4.16 -0.41 4.45
CA ASN A 158 4.59 0.29 3.24
C ASN A 158 3.63 -0.02 2.09
N GLY A 159 2.70 0.89 1.81
CA GLY A 159 1.62 0.64 0.85
C GLY A 159 0.69 -0.47 1.34
N GLN A 160 0.73 -1.63 0.67
CA GLN A 160 -0.04 -2.84 1.05
C GLN A 160 0.82 -3.88 1.79
N GLU A 161 2.13 -3.67 1.88
CA GLU A 161 3.05 -4.61 2.54
C GLU A 161 3.13 -4.29 4.04
N ARG A 162 3.10 -5.33 4.86
CA ARG A 162 3.14 -5.26 6.33
C ARG A 162 4.31 -6.10 6.82
N SER A 163 5.14 -5.52 7.69
CA SER A 163 6.25 -6.26 8.31
C SER A 163 5.74 -7.29 9.32
N GLU A 164 6.60 -8.25 9.64
CA GLU A 164 6.47 -8.99 10.91
C GLU A 164 6.57 -8.01 12.10
N PRO A 165 5.92 -8.30 13.24
CA PRO A 165 6.03 -7.46 14.43
C PRO A 165 7.49 -7.35 14.93
N LEU A 166 7.95 -6.13 15.20
CA LEU A 166 9.27 -5.84 15.77
C LEU A 166 9.18 -5.74 17.29
N PHE A 167 10.14 -6.36 17.98
CA PHE A 167 10.18 -6.50 19.44
C PHE A 167 11.49 -6.02 20.05
N GLY A 168 11.45 -5.77 21.36
CA GLY A 168 12.64 -5.42 22.14
C GLY A 168 13.07 -3.98 21.89
N ASP A 169 14.39 -3.76 21.90
CA ASP A 169 14.97 -2.45 21.65
C ASP A 169 14.90 -2.14 20.15
N VAL A 170 13.95 -1.29 19.76
CA VAL A 170 13.77 -0.87 18.37
C VAL A 170 14.35 0.52 18.17
N GLU A 171 15.38 0.61 17.33
CA GLU A 171 15.97 1.89 16.92
C GLU A 171 15.27 2.42 15.67
N LEU A 172 14.74 3.65 15.76
CA LEU A 172 14.18 4.37 14.61
C LEU A 172 15.27 5.21 13.95
N ALA A 173 15.73 4.79 12.78
CA ALA A 173 16.72 5.53 12.00
C ALA A 173 16.03 6.50 11.04
N GLN A 174 16.44 7.77 11.08
CA GLN A 174 15.87 8.79 10.20
C GLN A 174 16.24 8.54 8.74
N GLY A 175 15.24 8.67 7.86
CA GLY A 175 15.42 8.59 6.41
C GLY A 175 15.82 9.94 5.80
N ARG A 176 15.89 10.00 4.46
CA ARG A 176 16.13 11.26 3.75
C ARG A 176 14.94 12.21 3.95
N ASN A 177 15.24 13.47 4.31
CA ASN A 177 14.26 14.54 4.52
C ASN A 177 13.25 14.27 5.66
N ILE A 178 13.60 13.42 6.63
CA ILE A 178 12.79 13.13 7.81
C ILE A 178 13.63 13.41 9.05
N GLU A 179 13.04 14.07 10.02
CA GLU A 179 13.61 14.30 11.35
C GLU A 179 12.71 13.67 12.41
N PHE A 180 13.34 12.95 13.34
CA PHE A 180 12.65 12.36 14.49
C PHE A 180 13.00 13.13 15.77
N THR A 181 11.98 13.65 16.45
CA THR A 181 12.16 14.33 17.74
C THR A 181 11.36 13.61 18.83
N VAL A 182 11.99 13.29 19.94
CA VAL A 182 11.30 12.78 21.14
C VAL A 182 10.89 13.98 22.00
N THR A 183 9.59 14.12 22.26
CA THR A 183 9.06 15.16 23.14
C THR A 183 8.50 14.52 24.40
N ASP A 184 9.13 14.81 25.54
CA ASP A 184 8.62 14.44 26.85
C ASP A 184 7.61 15.48 27.33
N VAL A 185 6.40 15.01 27.65
CA VAL A 185 5.36 15.86 28.26
C VAL A 185 5.33 15.55 29.76
N PRO A 186 5.59 16.52 30.66
CA PRO A 186 5.51 16.28 32.10
C PRO A 186 4.14 15.74 32.49
N GLY A 187 4.11 14.53 33.07
CA GLY A 187 2.87 13.83 33.45
C GLY A 187 2.11 13.17 32.28
N GLY A 188 2.68 13.14 31.07
CA GLY A 188 2.12 12.48 29.89
C GLY A 188 3.02 11.37 29.34
N ASN A 189 2.54 10.67 28.30
CA ASN A 189 3.33 9.67 27.58
C ASN A 189 4.35 10.35 26.65
N PRO A 190 5.55 9.76 26.47
CA PRO A 190 6.53 10.24 25.50
C PRO A 190 5.92 10.23 24.09
N ARG A 191 6.21 11.26 23.30
CA ARG A 191 5.73 11.38 21.92
C ARG A 191 6.91 11.40 20.97
N ILE A 192 6.86 10.55 19.95
CA ILE A 192 7.79 10.61 18.82
C ILE A 192 7.12 11.49 17.76
N ARG A 193 7.70 12.67 17.54
CA ARG A 193 7.30 13.58 16.47
C ARG A 193 8.15 13.27 15.24
N ILE A 194 7.48 13.14 14.10
CA ILE A 194 8.10 12.89 12.80
C ILE A 194 7.83 14.12 11.94
N ASP A 195 8.87 14.84 11.58
CA ASP A 195 8.79 16.04 10.74
C ASP A 195 9.46 15.77 9.39
N ALA A 196 8.82 16.22 8.32
CA ALA A 196 9.50 16.31 7.03
C ALA A 196 10.36 17.58 7.04
N THR A 197 11.66 17.43 6.89
CA THR A 197 12.57 18.57 6.81
C THR A 197 12.52 19.12 5.40
N ALA A 198 12.21 20.41 5.29
CA ALA A 198 12.37 21.20 4.07
C ALA A 198 13.84 21.18 3.65
N THR A 199 14.16 20.38 2.63
CA THR A 199 15.34 20.62 1.80
C THR A 199 14.92 21.45 0.58
N ASP A 200 15.84 22.24 0.03
CA ASP A 200 15.58 23.16 -1.09
C ASP A 200 14.96 22.47 -2.32
N ASP A 201 15.04 21.13 -2.40
CA ASP A 201 14.48 20.28 -3.47
C ASP A 201 13.02 19.80 -3.23
N LEU A 202 12.44 20.00 -2.03
CA LEU A 202 11.07 19.58 -1.70
C LEU A 202 10.13 20.72 -1.32
N ASN A 203 10.68 21.91 -1.13
CA ASN A 203 9.89 23.13 -1.16
C ASN A 203 9.83 23.58 -2.61
N GLU A 204 8.68 23.42 -3.26
CA GLU A 204 8.38 24.32 -4.37
C GLU A 204 8.40 25.73 -3.76
N ASP A 205 9.37 26.54 -4.16
CA ASP A 205 9.29 27.98 -3.89
C ASP A 205 8.07 28.45 -4.67
N CYS A 206 6.91 28.37 -4.02
CA CYS A 206 5.73 29.13 -4.36
C CYS A 206 6.04 30.60 -4.07
N ALA A 207 7.13 31.11 -4.67
CA ALA A 207 7.35 32.49 -4.98
C ALA A 207 6.27 32.91 -5.98
N CYS A 208 5.03 33.02 -5.48
CA CYS A 208 4.37 34.30 -5.54
C CYS A 208 5.24 35.29 -4.73
N GLY A 209 6.48 35.53 -5.18
CA GLY A 209 7.45 36.33 -4.49
C GLY A 209 6.83 37.69 -4.34
N ASN A 210 6.43 38.03 -3.12
CA ASN A 210 5.85 39.31 -2.73
C ASN A 210 5.24 40.07 -3.90
N LEU A 211 4.06 39.64 -4.37
CA LEU A 211 3.11 40.61 -4.92
C LEU A 211 2.57 41.44 -3.75
N THR A 212 3.49 42.06 -3.00
CA THR A 212 3.21 43.38 -2.43
C THR A 212 2.67 44.21 -3.59
N SER A 213 1.59 44.92 -3.31
CA SER A 213 0.74 45.75 -4.16
C SER A 213 1.46 46.85 -4.98
N ASP A 214 2.72 46.69 -5.36
CA ASP A 214 3.61 47.74 -5.84
C ASP A 214 4.47 47.31 -7.06
N ALA A 215 3.97 46.44 -7.94
CA ALA A 215 4.25 46.73 -9.35
C ALA A 215 3.51 48.06 -9.62
N PRO A 216 4.20 49.19 -9.89
CA PRO A 216 3.50 50.44 -10.07
C PRO A 216 2.48 50.24 -11.19
N ALA A 217 1.19 50.43 -10.88
CA ALA A 217 0.14 50.38 -11.88
C ALA A 217 0.59 51.20 -13.09
N ILE A 218 0.41 50.67 -14.31
CA ILE A 218 0.82 51.35 -15.54
C ILE A 218 0.13 52.73 -15.55
N ARG A 219 0.89 53.79 -15.25
CA ARG A 219 0.35 55.16 -15.15
C ARG A 219 0.32 55.87 -16.50
N THR A 220 1.08 55.36 -17.47
CA THR A 220 1.21 55.93 -18.80
C THR A 220 1.46 54.83 -19.81
N VAL A 221 0.95 55.00 -21.02
CA VAL A 221 1.32 54.18 -22.19
C VAL A 221 2.19 55.05 -23.09
N ASN A 222 3.47 54.69 -23.27
CA ASN A 222 4.42 55.44 -24.11
C ASN A 222 4.49 56.96 -23.83
N GLY A 223 4.34 57.38 -22.57
CA GLY A 223 4.39 58.79 -22.16
C GLY A 223 3.08 59.56 -22.30
N VAL A 224 2.01 58.92 -22.77
CA VAL A 224 0.64 59.48 -22.75
C VAL A 224 0.06 59.31 -21.35
N TYR A 225 -0.32 60.43 -20.73
CA TYR A 225 -0.95 60.48 -19.42
C TYR A 225 -2.47 60.35 -19.54
N PRO A 226 -3.15 59.77 -18.53
CA PRO A 226 -4.60 59.79 -18.47
C PRO A 226 -5.14 61.21 -18.26
N ASP A 227 -6.40 61.41 -18.63
CA ASP A 227 -7.16 62.62 -18.34
C ASP A 227 -7.50 62.75 -16.84
N ASP A 228 -8.20 63.83 -16.46
CA ASP A 228 -8.61 64.12 -15.08
C ASP A 228 -9.56 63.05 -14.47
N THR A 229 -10.11 62.18 -15.30
CA THR A 229 -10.97 61.05 -14.88
C THR A 229 -10.24 59.71 -14.87
N GLY A 230 -8.94 59.69 -15.20
CA GLY A 230 -8.11 58.49 -15.20
C GLY A 230 -8.16 57.70 -16.52
N ASN A 231 -8.74 58.24 -17.58
CA ASN A 231 -8.91 57.55 -18.87
C ASN A 231 -7.80 57.95 -19.86
N ILE A 232 -7.36 56.99 -20.69
CA ILE A 232 -6.53 57.26 -21.87
C ILE A 232 -7.42 57.08 -23.10
N GLU A 233 -7.62 58.16 -23.86
CA GLU A 233 -8.39 58.12 -25.10
C GLU A 233 -7.56 57.49 -26.23
N LEU A 234 -8.13 56.50 -26.90
CA LEU A 234 -7.55 55.87 -28.09
C LEU A 234 -8.24 56.45 -29.32
N VAL A 235 -7.49 57.25 -30.10
CA VAL A 235 -8.00 57.86 -31.32
C VAL A 235 -7.46 57.13 -32.54
N SER A 236 -8.34 56.84 -33.50
CA SER A 236 -7.92 56.44 -34.84
C SER A 236 -7.58 57.67 -35.68
N ALA A 237 -6.55 57.56 -36.52
CA ALA A 237 -6.17 58.61 -37.46
C ALA A 237 -7.11 58.65 -38.68
N ASP A 238 -7.82 57.57 -38.96
CA ASP A 238 -8.75 57.41 -40.08
C ASP A 238 -10.00 56.60 -39.71
N ASP A 239 -11.03 56.67 -40.57
CA ASP A 239 -12.30 55.96 -40.36
C ASP A 239 -12.17 54.43 -40.57
N CYS A 240 -10.98 53.93 -40.91
CA CYS A 240 -10.73 52.52 -41.19
C CYS A 240 -10.61 51.66 -39.94
N LEU A 241 -10.13 52.22 -38.82
CA LEU A 241 -9.95 51.49 -37.57
C LEU A 241 -11.02 51.89 -36.55
N LEU A 242 -11.95 50.97 -36.27
CA LEU A 242 -12.96 51.13 -35.24
C LEU A 242 -12.43 50.59 -33.90
N ILE A 243 -12.40 51.45 -32.89
CA ILE A 243 -11.94 51.14 -31.53
C ILE A 243 -13.16 51.14 -30.60
N GLU A 244 -13.51 49.98 -30.04
CA GLU A 244 -14.67 49.83 -29.15
C GLU A 244 -14.30 49.06 -27.88
N ALA A 245 -14.93 49.44 -26.77
CA ALA A 245 -14.89 48.66 -25.55
C ALA A 245 -15.88 47.50 -25.65
N ASP A 246 -15.41 46.26 -25.44
CA ASP A 246 -16.32 45.12 -25.32
C ASP A 246 -16.83 45.08 -23.87
N GLY A 247 -18.14 45.31 -23.69
CA GLY A 247 -18.76 45.49 -22.37
C GLY A 247 -18.72 44.29 -21.42
N SER A 248 -17.98 43.23 -21.76
CA SER A 248 -17.97 41.94 -21.04
C SER A 248 -16.65 41.59 -20.36
N ALA A 249 -15.56 42.33 -20.60
CA ALA A 249 -14.26 42.10 -19.97
C ALA A 249 -13.35 43.29 -20.26
N ASN A 250 -12.22 43.42 -19.57
CA ASN A 250 -11.18 44.43 -19.79
C ASN A 250 -10.50 44.27 -21.18
N ILE A 251 -11.28 44.34 -22.26
CA ILE A 251 -10.90 44.06 -23.65
C ILE A 251 -11.21 45.32 -24.46
N VAL A 252 -10.16 45.84 -25.09
CA VAL A 252 -10.27 46.87 -26.13
C VAL A 252 -10.26 46.15 -27.47
N LYS A 253 -11.33 46.27 -28.24
CA LYS A 253 -11.47 45.65 -29.55
C LYS A 253 -11.08 46.65 -30.64
N PHE A 254 -10.08 46.26 -31.42
CA PHE A 254 -9.66 46.99 -32.62
C PHE A 254 -10.18 46.25 -33.84
N THR A 255 -11.03 46.89 -34.65
CA THR A 255 -11.61 46.32 -35.86
C THR A 255 -11.19 47.14 -37.07
N ASP A 256 -10.41 46.54 -37.97
CA ASP A 256 -10.08 47.14 -39.26
C ASP A 256 -11.23 46.88 -40.25
N GLN A 257 -11.93 47.93 -40.63
CA GLN A 257 -13.06 47.90 -41.56
C GLN A 257 -12.62 47.94 -43.03
N CYS A 258 -11.42 48.46 -43.31
CA CYS A 258 -10.93 48.68 -44.67
C CYS A 258 -10.18 47.47 -45.23
N SER A 259 -9.75 46.54 -44.38
CA SER A 259 -9.02 45.32 -44.78
C SER A 259 -9.90 44.11 -45.13
N LYS A 260 -11.21 44.29 -45.32
CA LYS A 260 -12.06 43.20 -45.81
C LYS A 260 -11.70 42.94 -47.28
N SER A 261 -11.10 41.78 -47.57
CA SER A 261 -10.65 41.42 -48.92
C SER A 261 -11.78 41.61 -49.94
N CYS A 262 -11.55 42.47 -50.94
CA CYS A 262 -12.51 42.75 -52.02
C CYS A 262 -12.79 41.57 -52.96
N CYS A 263 -12.25 40.37 -52.67
CA CYS A 263 -12.56 39.12 -53.34
C CYS A 263 -13.19 38.16 -52.34
N GLY A 264 -14.47 37.87 -52.49
CA GLY A 264 -15.17 36.85 -51.71
C GLY A 264 -14.91 35.43 -52.23
N CYS A 265 -15.33 34.42 -51.46
CA CYS A 265 -15.27 33.01 -51.89
C CYS A 265 -16.05 32.77 -53.21
N ASP A 266 -17.08 33.57 -53.49
CA ASP A 266 -17.90 33.45 -54.70
C ASP A 266 -17.10 33.81 -55.96
N GLU A 267 -16.28 34.86 -55.91
CA GLU A 267 -15.44 35.30 -57.03
C GLU A 267 -14.28 34.34 -57.26
N LEU A 268 -13.70 33.78 -56.18
CA LEU A 268 -12.70 32.73 -56.29
C LEU A 268 -13.27 31.46 -56.94
N ASN A 269 -14.49 31.06 -56.56
CA ASN A 269 -15.17 29.91 -57.15
C ASN A 269 -15.50 30.13 -58.63
N ALA A 270 -15.85 31.36 -59.04
CA ALA A 270 -16.05 31.69 -60.44
C ALA A 270 -14.78 31.47 -61.27
N VAL A 271 -13.63 31.99 -60.80
CA VAL A 271 -12.33 31.81 -61.49
C VAL A 271 -11.90 30.34 -61.53
N VAL A 272 -12.12 29.58 -60.45
CA VAL A 272 -11.81 28.14 -60.42
C VAL A 272 -12.70 27.35 -61.39
N THR A 273 -13.98 27.72 -61.52
CA THR A 273 -14.91 27.09 -62.45
C THR A 273 -14.47 27.31 -63.90
N ASP A 274 -14.10 28.55 -64.24
CA ASP A 274 -13.63 28.90 -65.59
C ASP A 274 -12.33 28.17 -65.94
N LEU A 275 -11.38 28.07 -65.00
CA LEU A 275 -10.15 27.31 -65.20
C LEU A 275 -10.39 25.82 -65.46
N ASN A 276 -11.35 25.20 -64.77
CA ASN A 276 -11.71 23.81 -65.00
C ASN A 276 -12.35 23.59 -66.36
N LEU A 277 -13.20 24.52 -66.81
CA LEU A 277 -13.86 24.45 -68.12
C LEU A 277 -12.82 24.55 -69.25
N LEU A 278 -11.86 25.47 -69.12
CA LEU A 278 -10.75 25.62 -70.07
C LEU A 278 -9.90 24.34 -70.18
N ASN A 279 -9.62 23.66 -69.07
CA ASN A 279 -8.87 22.40 -69.07
C ASN A 279 -9.61 21.27 -69.81
N VAL A 280 -10.94 21.20 -69.68
CA VAL A 280 -11.76 20.23 -70.43
C VAL A 280 -11.71 20.53 -71.93
N GLU A 281 -11.80 21.79 -72.34
CA GLU A 281 -11.70 22.18 -73.75
C GLU A 281 -10.35 21.80 -74.36
N ILE A 282 -9.24 22.04 -73.65
CA ILE A 282 -7.89 21.65 -74.08
C ILE A 282 -7.78 20.14 -74.26
N SER A 283 -8.31 19.34 -73.31
CA SER A 283 -8.32 17.88 -73.44
C SER A 283 -9.17 17.39 -74.61
N THR A 284 -10.22 18.14 -74.98
CA THR A 284 -11.10 17.76 -76.10
C THR A 284 -10.41 18.06 -77.42
N LEU A 285 -9.74 19.20 -77.53
CA LEU A 285 -8.93 19.60 -78.69
C LEU A 285 -7.78 18.62 -78.96
N SER A 286 -7.05 18.19 -77.93
CA SER A 286 -5.99 17.19 -78.09
C SER A 286 -6.53 15.85 -78.62
N GLY A 287 -7.69 15.42 -78.13
CA GLY A 287 -8.37 14.21 -78.61
C GLY A 287 -8.90 14.31 -80.04
N VAL A 288 -9.27 15.50 -80.52
CA VAL A 288 -9.62 15.73 -81.93
C VAL A 288 -8.36 15.71 -82.79
N SER A 289 -7.27 16.34 -82.36
CA SER A 289 -5.99 16.34 -83.07
C SER A 289 -5.47 14.92 -83.30
N SER A 290 -5.45 14.08 -82.26
CA SER A 290 -5.02 12.68 -82.36
C SER A 290 -5.89 11.86 -83.32
N ARG A 291 -7.22 12.06 -83.30
CA ARG A 291 -8.13 11.40 -84.24
C ARG A 291 -7.92 11.86 -85.68
N LEU A 292 -7.63 13.14 -85.89
CA LEU A 292 -7.31 13.69 -87.21
C LEU A 292 -6.01 13.11 -87.75
N GLU A 293 -4.96 12.97 -86.93
CA GLU A 293 -3.69 12.34 -87.33
C GLU A 293 -3.88 10.88 -87.78
N VAL A 294 -4.68 10.11 -87.03
CA VAL A 294 -5.00 8.72 -87.39
C VAL A 294 -5.80 8.67 -88.70
N ALA A 295 -6.81 9.53 -88.87
CA ALA A 295 -7.63 9.59 -90.07
C ALA A 295 -6.81 9.99 -91.32
N VAL A 296 -5.91 10.97 -91.19
CA VAL A 296 -5.00 11.39 -92.27
C VAL A 296 -4.04 10.24 -92.62
N SER A 297 -3.47 9.57 -91.63
CA SER A 297 -2.57 8.43 -91.86
C SER A 297 -3.28 7.29 -92.58
N ALA A 298 -4.51 6.94 -92.17
CA ALA A 298 -5.32 5.91 -92.83
C ALA A 298 -5.69 6.30 -94.27
N ALA A 299 -6.06 7.56 -94.51
CA ALA A 299 -6.35 8.07 -95.85
C ALA A 299 -5.12 8.01 -96.75
N LEU A 300 -3.93 8.33 -96.22
CA LEU A 300 -2.66 8.29 -96.95
C LEU A 300 -2.29 6.85 -97.32
N THR A 301 -2.48 5.89 -96.41
CA THR A 301 -2.29 4.45 -96.70
C THR A 301 -3.26 3.94 -97.76
N ASN A 302 -4.54 4.32 -97.69
CA ASN A 302 -5.55 3.92 -98.70
C ASN A 302 -5.26 4.54 -100.08
N LEU A 303 -4.81 5.79 -100.13
CA LEU A 303 -4.39 6.44 -101.38
C LEU A 303 -3.13 5.80 -101.98
N LEU A 304 -2.16 5.43 -101.14
CA LEU A 304 -0.97 4.70 -101.59
C LEU A 304 -1.34 3.33 -102.15
N ALA A 305 -2.17 2.55 -101.44
CA ALA A 305 -2.66 1.26 -101.90
C ALA A 305 -3.46 1.36 -103.22
N SER A 306 -4.24 2.43 -103.40
CA SER A 306 -4.95 2.69 -104.66
C SER A 306 -4.02 3.02 -105.83
N ARG A 307 -2.83 3.58 -105.58
CA ARG A 307 -1.89 4.04 -106.61
C ARG A 307 -0.90 2.95 -107.04
N THR A 308 -0.54 2.02 -106.16
CA THR A 308 0.44 0.96 -106.45
C THR A 308 -0.18 -0.31 -107.02
N GLY A 309 -1.51 -0.43 -107.08
CA GLY A 309 -2.19 -1.55 -107.76
C GLY A 309 -2.02 -2.91 -107.08
N GLU A 310 -1.37 -2.97 -105.91
CA GLU A 310 -1.20 -4.18 -105.11
C GLU A 310 -2.03 -4.05 -103.83
N LEU A 311 -3.16 -4.76 -103.80
CA LEU A 311 -3.88 -5.10 -102.57
C LEU A 311 -3.18 -6.29 -101.91
N PRO A 312 -2.66 -6.19 -100.67
CA PRO A 312 -2.46 -7.37 -99.85
C PRO A 312 -3.78 -7.70 -99.15
N CYS A 313 -4.61 -8.53 -99.80
CA CYS A 313 -5.61 -9.30 -99.07
C CYS A 313 -4.97 -10.61 -98.62
N GLY A 314 -4.67 -10.74 -97.33
CA GLY A 314 -4.48 -12.04 -96.69
C GLY A 314 -3.26 -12.18 -95.78
N SER A 315 -3.33 -11.57 -94.59
CA SER A 315 -3.36 -12.27 -93.29
C SER A 315 -3.62 -11.26 -92.18
#